data_AF-A0A344TSY0-F1
#
_entry.id   AF-A0A344TSY0-F1
#
_cell.length_a   1.000
_cell.length_b   1.000
_cell.length_c   1.000
_cell.angle_alpha   90.00
_cell.angle_beta   90.00
_cell.angle_gamma   90.00
#
_symmetry.space_group_name_H-M   'P 1'
#
loop_
_entity.id
_entity.type
_entity.pdbx_description
1 polymer ?
#
loop_
_entity_poly.entity_id
_entity_poly.type
_entity_poly.pdbx_seq_one_letter_code
_entity_poly.pdbx_strand_id
1 'polypeptide(L)'
;MKMRSFYSSLLCTATIVCLLSCEGSCPVSPNCSLEPESGACFAAFKRYYYDKKEKKCKEFTWGGCGGVVPFETLEACRDCECRK
;
A
#
# COMPACT_ATOMS: atom_id res chain seq x y z
N MET A 1 16.95 6.76 -21.29
CA MET A 1 17.85 6.04 -22.20
C MET A 1 17.01 5.14 -23.09
N LYS A 2 17.07 5.36 -24.41
CA LYS A 2 16.19 4.72 -25.41
C LYS A 2 16.79 3.36 -25.76
N MET A 3 16.28 2.27 -25.17
CA MET A 3 16.72 0.94 -25.59
C MET A 3 15.76 0.38 -26.63
N ARG A 4 16.25 0.37 -27.87
CA ARG A 4 15.63 -0.22 -29.04
C ARG A 4 15.59 -1.74 -28.89
N SER A 5 14.42 -2.30 -29.14
CA SER A 5 14.17 -3.73 -29.27
C SER A 5 14.81 -4.25 -30.55
N PHE A 6 15.92 -4.96 -30.40
CA PHE A 6 16.33 -6.00 -31.35
C PHE A 6 15.75 -7.33 -30.85
N TYR A 7 15.65 -8.32 -31.72
CA TYR A 7 15.03 -9.63 -31.47
C TYR A 7 13.52 -9.71 -31.75
N SER A 8 13.13 -9.08 -32.88
CA SER A 8 12.44 -9.84 -33.94
C SER A 8 13.39 -10.91 -34.43
N SER A 9 12.86 -12.05 -34.72
CA SER A 9 13.44 -13.19 -34.10
C SER A 9 13.62 -14.29 -35.16
N LEU A 10 14.57 -15.22 -35.01
CA LEU A 10 14.96 -15.81 -33.72
C LEU A 10 13.70 -16.03 -32.84
N LEU A 11 12.53 -16.15 -33.49
CA LEU A 11 11.14 -15.84 -33.10
C LEU A 11 10.61 -16.99 -32.29
N CYS A 12 11.09 -17.12 -31.05
CA CYS A 12 10.48 -18.05 -30.11
C CYS A 12 10.71 -17.61 -28.67
N THR A 13 9.96 -16.62 -28.19
CA THR A 13 9.70 -16.49 -26.74
C THR A 13 8.24 -16.17 -26.43
N ALA A 14 7.32 -16.55 -27.33
CA ALA A 14 5.87 -16.38 -27.13
C ALA A 14 5.26 -17.37 -26.11
N THR A 15 6.06 -18.21 -25.44
CA THR A 15 5.54 -19.17 -24.44
C THR A 15 6.12 -19.00 -23.03
N ILE A 16 7.11 -18.13 -22.81
CA ILE A 16 7.73 -17.95 -21.47
C ILE A 16 7.61 -16.52 -20.93
N VAL A 17 7.36 -15.50 -21.76
CA VAL A 17 7.46 -14.10 -21.32
C VAL A 17 6.17 -13.51 -20.72
N CYS A 18 5.02 -14.20 -20.81
CA CYS A 18 3.78 -13.73 -20.19
C CYS A 18 3.57 -14.17 -18.72
N LEU A 19 4.51 -14.90 -18.10
CA LEU A 19 4.37 -15.33 -16.70
C LEU A 19 5.01 -14.39 -15.67
N LEU A 20 5.72 -13.34 -16.09
CA LEU A 20 6.59 -12.58 -15.19
C LEU A 20 6.50 -11.06 -15.33
N SER A 21 5.31 -10.49 -15.48
CA SER A 21 5.11 -9.06 -15.19
C SER A 21 3.66 -8.76 -14.83
N CYS A 22 3.25 -9.13 -13.60
CA CYS A 22 2.31 -8.27 -12.90
C CYS A 22 3.15 -7.19 -12.21
N GLU A 23 3.42 -6.08 -12.90
CA GLU A 23 3.84 -4.86 -12.21
C GLU A 23 2.61 -4.28 -11.52
N GLY A 24 2.21 -4.92 -10.41
CA GLY A 24 1.24 -4.36 -9.48
C GLY A 24 1.87 -3.13 -8.85
N SER A 25 1.62 -1.96 -9.41
CA SER A 25 1.99 -0.70 -8.76
C SER A 25 1.13 -0.56 -7.50
N CYS A 26 1.72 -0.92 -6.37
CA CYS A 26 1.06 -0.78 -5.08
C CYS A 26 0.79 0.70 -4.77
N PRO A 27 -0.24 0.98 -3.97
CA PRO A 27 -0.65 2.32 -3.55
C PRO A 27 0.49 3.20 -3.02
N VAL A 28 0.52 4.43 -3.51
CA VAL A 28 1.60 5.42 -3.31
C VAL A 28 1.25 6.44 -2.21
N SER A 29 0.07 6.34 -1.58
CA SER A 29 -0.32 7.31 -0.55
C SER A 29 0.75 7.34 0.56
N PRO A 30 1.30 8.52 0.89
CA PRO A 30 2.30 8.63 1.96
C PRO A 30 1.74 8.14 3.30
N ASN A 31 0.42 8.19 3.48
CA ASN A 31 -0.27 7.72 4.68
C ASN A 31 -0.15 6.19 4.88
N CYS A 32 0.07 5.41 3.81
CA CYS A 32 0.33 3.97 3.93
C CYS A 32 1.65 3.66 4.65
N SER A 33 2.48 4.68 4.88
CA SER A 33 3.75 4.55 5.59
C SER A 33 3.78 5.14 6.98
N LEU A 34 2.71 5.81 7.41
CA LEU A 34 2.64 6.43 8.72
C LEU A 34 2.34 5.39 9.80
N GLU A 35 3.04 5.49 10.91
CA GLU A 35 2.75 4.71 12.12
C GLU A 35 1.65 5.42 12.94
N PRO A 36 0.68 4.69 13.51
CA PRO A 36 -0.38 5.28 14.30
C PRO A 36 0.14 5.73 15.67
N GLU A 37 -0.31 6.90 16.13
CA GLU A 37 -0.03 7.38 17.49
C GLU A 37 -1.32 7.87 18.16
N SER A 38 -1.60 7.39 19.38
CA SER A 38 -2.84 7.74 20.10
C SER A 38 -2.90 9.21 20.54
N GLY A 39 -1.76 9.87 20.73
CA GLY A 39 -1.71 11.24 21.27
C GLY A 39 -1.92 11.32 22.78
N ALA A 40 -2.08 12.55 23.30
CA ALA A 40 -2.09 12.83 24.74
C ALA A 40 -3.50 12.90 25.36
N CYS A 41 -4.56 12.94 24.55
CA CYS A 41 -5.94 12.94 25.02
C CYS A 41 -6.43 11.50 25.29
N PHE A 42 -7.52 11.37 26.05
CA PHE A 42 -8.02 10.08 26.57
C PHE A 42 -9.40 9.67 26.03
N ALA A 43 -9.87 10.28 24.93
CA ALA A 43 -11.05 9.78 24.24
C ALA A 43 -10.72 8.48 23.48
N ALA A 44 -11.74 7.75 23.03
CA ALA A 44 -11.57 6.47 22.34
C ALA A 44 -12.17 6.52 20.93
N PHE A 45 -11.47 7.17 19.99
CA PHE A 45 -11.89 7.21 18.59
C PHE A 45 -11.26 6.04 17.82
N LYS A 46 -12.09 5.22 17.17
CA LYS A 46 -11.62 4.20 16.23
C LYS A 46 -11.04 4.87 14.99
N ARG A 47 -9.80 4.54 14.64
CA ARG A 47 -9.07 5.01 13.45
C ARG A 47 -8.27 3.87 12.84
N TYR A 48 -7.67 4.10 11.67
CA TYR A 48 -7.04 3.04 10.87
C TYR A 48 -5.63 3.39 10.44
N TYR A 49 -4.80 2.36 10.30
CA TYR A 49 -3.45 2.43 9.76
C TYR A 49 -3.12 1.17 8.95
N TYR A 50 -2.18 1.29 8.02
CA TYR A 50 -1.73 0.15 7.23
C TYR A 50 -0.54 -0.54 7.92
N ASP A 51 -0.71 -1.80 8.31
CA ASP A 51 0.35 -2.63 8.86
C ASP A 51 1.14 -3.26 7.71
N LYS A 52 2.34 -2.73 7.45
CA LYS A 52 3.22 -3.21 6.38
C LYS A 52 3.71 -4.64 6.57
N LYS A 53 3.78 -5.12 7.82
CA LYS A 53 4.25 -6.46 8.16
C LYS A 53 3.18 -7.49 7.83
N GLU A 54 1.94 -7.20 8.21
CA GLU A 54 0.79 -8.07 7.92
C GLU A 54 0.15 -7.79 6.56
N LYS A 55 0.52 -6.69 5.91
CA LYS A 55 -0.03 -6.18 4.65
C LYS A 55 -1.54 -5.99 4.71
N LYS A 56 -2.01 -5.45 5.83
CA LYS A 56 -3.44 -5.28 6.13
C LYS A 56 -3.71 -3.99 6.87
N CYS A 57 -4.89 -3.45 6.65
CA CYS A 57 -5.41 -2.37 7.47
C CYS A 57 -5.87 -2.86 8.83
N LYS A 58 -5.40 -2.17 9.86
CA LYS A 58 -5.71 -2.46 11.26
C LYS A 58 -6.32 -1.25 11.92
N GLU A 59 -7.16 -1.50 12.90
CA GLU A 59 -7.74 -0.45 13.74
C GLU A 59 -6.83 -0.12 14.92
N PHE A 60 -6.88 1.13 15.36
CA PHE A 60 -6.26 1.60 16.59
C PHE A 60 -7.16 2.64 17.27
N THR A 61 -6.86 2.94 18.54
CA THR A 61 -7.59 3.95 19.31
C THR A 61 -6.81 5.26 19.33
N TRP A 62 -7.43 6.33 18.82
CA TRP A 62 -6.91 7.69 18.89
C TRP A 62 -7.58 8.49 20.01
N GLY A 63 -6.75 9.21 20.75
CA GLY A 63 -7.11 9.96 21.96
C GLY A 63 -7.99 11.19 21.72
N GLY A 64 -8.14 11.63 20.47
CA GLY A 64 -8.93 12.81 20.11
C GLY A 64 -8.13 14.11 19.95
N CYS A 65 -6.84 14.10 20.28
CA CYS A 65 -5.94 15.22 20.03
C CYS A 65 -4.48 14.77 19.90
N GLY A 66 -3.69 15.51 19.12
CA GLY A 66 -2.29 15.18 18.86
C GLY A 66 -2.12 13.82 18.17
N GLY A 67 -0.93 13.22 18.29
CA GLY A 67 -0.63 11.93 17.68
C GLY A 67 -0.71 11.93 16.15
N VAL A 68 -0.87 10.76 15.57
CA VAL A 68 -0.87 10.52 14.12
C VAL A 68 -2.03 9.61 13.78
N VAL A 69 -2.92 10.10 12.91
CA VAL A 69 -4.06 9.36 12.36
C VAL A 69 -3.84 9.20 10.86
N PRO A 70 -3.38 8.02 10.39
CA PRO A 70 -3.16 7.80 8.96
C PRO A 70 -4.46 7.84 8.15
N PHE A 71 -5.53 7.23 8.66
CA PHE A 71 -6.83 7.14 7.99
C PHE A 71 -8.01 7.23 8.98
N GLU A 72 -9.06 7.92 8.56
CA GLU A 72 -10.32 8.02 9.31
C GLU A 72 -11.26 6.83 9.04
N THR A 73 -11.22 6.27 7.83
CA THR A 73 -12.08 5.16 7.41
C THR A 73 -11.27 3.94 7.03
N LEU A 74 -11.88 2.75 7.19
CA LEU A 74 -11.24 1.49 6.81
C LEU A 74 -11.04 1.41 5.30
N GLU A 75 -11.99 1.94 4.53
CA GLU A 75 -11.98 1.95 3.07
C GLU A 75 -10.78 2.73 2.53
N ALA A 76 -10.53 3.94 3.04
CA ALA A 76 -9.37 4.73 2.64
C ALA A 76 -8.05 4.06 3.03
N CYS A 77 -8.02 3.35 4.15
CA CYS A 77 -6.86 2.54 4.51
C CYS A 77 -6.67 1.39 3.51
N ARG A 78 -7.74 0.67 3.16
CA ARG A 78 -7.68 -0.52 2.28
C ARG A 78 -7.13 -0.23 0.90
N ASP A 79 -7.14 1.03 0.48
CA ASP A 79 -6.42 1.45 -0.73
C ASP A 79 -4.93 1.12 -0.64
N CYS A 80 -4.34 1.01 0.57
CA CYS A 80 -2.97 0.55 0.85
C CYS A 80 -2.74 -0.97 0.64
N GLU A 81 -3.80 -1.78 0.59
CA GLU A 81 -3.71 -3.23 0.44
C GLU A 81 -3.49 -3.60 -1.04
N CYS A 82 -2.24 -3.86 -1.38
CA CYS A 82 -1.86 -4.26 -2.73
C CYS A 82 -2.44 -5.64 -3.08
N ARG A 83 -3.44 -5.68 -3.97
CA ARG A 83 -4.00 -6.92 -4.50
C ARG A 83 -3.08 -7.45 -5.60
N LYS A 84 -2.59 -8.68 -5.43
CA LYS A 84 -1.91 -9.45 -6.48
C LYS A 84 -2.91 -10.23 -7.30
#